data_AF-A0A239FE35-F1
#
_entry.id   AF-A0A239FE35-F1
#
_cell.length_a   1.000
_cell.length_b   1.000
_cell.length_c   1.000
_cell.angle_alpha   90.00
_cell.angle_beta   90.00
_cell.angle_gamma   90.00
#
_symmetry.space_group_name_H-M   'P 1'
#
loop_
_entity.id
_entity.type
_entity.pdbx_description
1 polymer ?
#
loop_
_entity_poly.entity_id
_entity_poly.type
_entity_poly.pdbx_seq_one_letter_code
_entity_poly.pdbx_strand_id
1 'polypeptide(L)'
;MTTIAEMREATGLGPEVSDAAVVSAWADMIQGATPVIDEAMPLVSLEEAKLYCRVDGTYEDATLEILIEAASATVRAYAATWDGIDPVPARLKLATLALVAAHYDLRSDISDVNLERILAPYREHNV
;
A
#
# COMPACT_ATOMS: atom_id res chain seq x y z
N MET A 1 21.97 14.18 -14.75
CA MET A 1 21.13 13.00 -14.47
C MET A 1 20.44 13.29 -13.16
N THR A 2 19.11 13.36 -13.15
CA THR A 2 18.35 13.43 -11.90
C THR A 2 18.46 12.07 -11.20
N THR A 3 18.79 12.08 -9.92
CA THR A 3 18.94 10.89 -9.07
C THR A 3 17.58 10.44 -8.51
N ILE A 4 17.49 9.18 -8.09
CA ILE A 4 16.27 8.66 -7.43
C ILE A 4 15.91 9.46 -6.17
N ALA A 5 16.91 9.91 -5.40
CA ALA A 5 16.69 10.74 -4.22
C ALA A 5 16.01 12.08 -4.56
N GLU A 6 16.47 12.74 -5.62
CA GLU A 6 15.86 13.99 -6.10
C GLU A 6 14.44 13.76 -6.66
N MET A 7 14.19 12.61 -7.29
CA MET A 7 12.83 12.26 -7.77
C MET A 7 11.87 11.99 -6.60
N ARG A 8 12.32 11.33 -5.52
CA ARG A 8 11.52 11.12 -4.31
C ARG A 8 11.18 12.42 -3.61
N GLU A 9 12.16 13.33 -3.49
CA GLU A 9 11.93 14.66 -2.91
C GLU A 9 10.90 15.44 -3.72
N ALA A 10 10.98 15.40 -5.05
CA ALA A 10 10.04 16.09 -5.93
C ALA A 10 8.62 15.50 -5.91
N THR A 11 8.50 14.18 -5.75
CA THR A 11 7.20 13.47 -5.75
C THR A 11 6.57 13.36 -4.36
N GLY A 12 7.34 13.58 -3.29
CA GLY A 12 6.88 13.41 -1.91
C GLY A 12 6.65 11.96 -1.48
N LEU A 13 7.14 10.98 -2.27
CA LEU A 13 6.88 9.56 -2.06
C LEU A 13 7.84 8.94 -1.05
N GLY A 14 7.26 8.28 -0.05
CA GLY A 14 7.96 7.64 1.06
C GLY A 14 8.75 6.39 0.66
N PRO A 15 9.62 5.92 1.56
CA PRO A 15 10.59 4.85 1.29
C PRO A 15 9.96 3.49 0.98
N GLU A 16 8.70 3.28 1.35
CA GLU A 16 7.94 2.06 1.05
C GLU A 16 7.58 1.88 -0.43
N VAL A 17 7.59 2.97 -1.20
CA VAL A 17 7.32 2.96 -2.64
C VAL A 17 8.55 2.45 -3.39
N SER A 18 8.37 1.58 -4.39
CA SER A 18 9.51 1.09 -5.19
C SER A 18 10.15 2.20 -6.02
N ASP A 19 11.47 2.10 -6.27
CA ASP A 19 12.18 3.08 -7.11
C ASP A 19 11.58 3.17 -8.53
N ALA A 20 11.08 2.06 -9.07
CA ALA A 20 10.41 2.03 -10.37
C ALA A 20 9.12 2.88 -10.37
N ALA A 21 8.31 2.79 -9.32
CA ALA A 21 7.10 3.58 -9.17
C ALA A 21 7.42 5.08 -8.98
N VAL A 22 8.49 5.42 -8.25
CA VAL A 22 8.98 6.81 -8.13
C VAL A 22 9.37 7.39 -9.47
N VAL A 23 10.09 6.63 -10.30
CA VAL A 23 10.49 7.07 -11.65
C VAL A 23 9.26 7.30 -12.53
N SER A 24 8.24 6.43 -12.44
CA SER A 24 6.98 6.60 -13.16
C SER A 24 6.26 7.88 -12.73
N ALA A 25 6.06 8.09 -11.43
CA ALA A 25 5.39 9.28 -10.90
C ALA A 25 6.12 10.58 -11.26
N TRP A 26 7.45 10.55 -11.27
CA TRP A 26 8.26 11.68 -11.72
C TRP A 26 8.11 11.97 -13.22
N ALA A 27 8.03 10.92 -14.06
CA ALA A 27 7.79 11.07 -15.49
C ALA A 27 6.42 11.71 -15.78
N ASP A 28 5.39 11.34 -15.02
CA ASP A 28 4.05 11.94 -15.11
C ASP A 28 4.08 13.42 -14.70
N MET A 29 4.80 13.75 -13.63
CA MET A 29 4.97 15.14 -13.15
C MET A 29 5.65 16.04 -14.20
N ILE A 30 6.67 15.53 -14.91
CA ILE A 30 7.32 16.28 -16.02
C ILE A 30 6.36 16.53 -17.18
N GLN A 31 5.43 15.61 -17.43
CA GLN A 31 4.41 15.75 -18.47
C GLN A 31 3.26 16.69 -18.04
N GLY A 32 3.34 17.28 -16.85
CA GLY A 32 2.33 18.20 -16.31
C GLY A 32 1.12 17.50 -15.71
N ALA A 33 1.18 16.17 -15.52
CA ALA A 33 0.19 15.46 -14.73
C ALA A 33 0.49 15.67 -13.23
N THR A 34 -0.54 15.85 -12.42
CA THR A 34 -0.36 15.82 -10.96
C THR A 34 -0.09 14.37 -10.58
N PRO A 35 1.06 14.04 -9.94
CA PRO A 35 1.29 12.69 -9.46
C PRO A 35 0.18 12.37 -8.46
N VAL A 36 -0.68 11.42 -8.83
CA VAL A 36 -1.78 11.00 -7.98
C VAL A 36 -1.17 10.11 -6.90
N ILE A 37 -1.28 10.53 -5.64
CA ILE A 37 -1.10 9.63 -4.51
C ILE A 37 -2.29 8.65 -4.59
N ASP A 38 -2.10 7.56 -5.31
CA ASP A 38 -3.14 6.57 -5.60
C ASP A 38 -3.56 5.86 -4.30
N GLU A 39 -4.83 5.43 -4.23
CA GLU A 39 -5.32 4.52 -3.19
C GLU A 39 -4.50 3.22 -3.14
N ALA A 40 -3.86 2.87 -4.26
CA ALA A 40 -2.94 1.74 -4.40
C ALA A 40 -1.55 1.96 -3.77
N MET A 41 -1.22 3.17 -3.28
CA MET A 41 0.11 3.42 -2.74
C MET A 41 0.36 2.65 -1.43
N PRO A 42 1.40 1.80 -1.39
CA PRO A 42 1.68 0.95 -0.24
C PRO A 42 2.00 1.81 0.98
N LEU A 43 1.44 1.46 2.14
CA LEU A 43 1.76 2.10 3.42
C LEU A 43 3.00 1.49 4.09
N VAL A 44 3.39 0.30 3.64
CA VAL A 44 4.54 -0.46 4.13
C VAL A 44 5.22 -1.13 2.94
N SER A 45 6.53 -1.27 3.03
CA SER A 45 7.34 -1.96 2.03
C SER A 45 7.15 -3.47 2.07
N LEU A 46 7.50 -4.14 0.97
CA LEU A 46 7.55 -5.59 0.89
C LEU A 46 8.49 -6.20 1.96
N GLU A 47 9.66 -5.60 2.19
CA GLU A 47 10.61 -6.05 3.21
C GLU A 47 10.05 -5.91 4.64
N GLU A 48 9.36 -4.81 4.96
CA GLU A 48 8.67 -4.66 6.26
C GLU A 48 7.60 -5.75 6.46
N ALA A 49 6.82 -6.05 5.41
CA ALA A 49 5.79 -7.09 5.45
C ALA A 49 6.38 -8.50 5.62
N LYS A 50 7.46 -8.83 4.88
CA LYS A 50 8.17 -10.10 4.98
C LYS A 50 8.75 -10.32 6.36
N LEU A 51 9.42 -9.29 6.90
CA LEU A 51 9.98 -9.33 8.25
C LEU A 51 8.89 -9.58 9.30
N TYR A 52 7.74 -8.92 9.16
CA TYR A 52 6.62 -9.08 10.09
C TYR A 52 5.99 -10.48 10.02
N CYS A 53 5.81 -11.01 8.80
CA CYS A 53 5.23 -12.35 8.56
C CYS A 53 6.24 -13.50 8.70
N ARG A 54 7.52 -13.20 8.94
CA ARG A 54 8.62 -14.19 8.98
C ARG A 54 8.75 -15.01 7.69
N VAL A 55 8.59 -14.34 6.56
CA VAL A 55 8.74 -14.93 5.23
C VAL A 55 10.18 -14.76 4.76
N ASP A 56 10.83 -15.87 4.42
CA ASP A 56 12.18 -15.90 3.88
C ASP A 56 12.16 -16.20 2.36
N GLY A 57 13.05 -15.55 1.61
CA GLY A 57 13.15 -15.72 0.16
C GLY A 57 12.16 -14.86 -0.64
N THR A 58 11.88 -15.22 -1.89
CA THR A 58 11.10 -14.40 -2.84
C THR A 58 9.87 -15.09 -3.42
N TYR A 59 9.61 -16.35 -3.02
CA TYR A 59 8.53 -17.14 -3.58
C TYR A 59 7.14 -16.53 -3.34
N GLU A 60 6.98 -15.82 -2.22
CA GLU A 60 5.71 -15.27 -1.77
C GLU A 60 5.59 -13.76 -2.04
N ASP A 61 6.59 -13.15 -2.67
CA ASP A 61 6.66 -11.69 -2.89
C ASP A 61 5.40 -11.18 -3.61
N ALA A 62 5.02 -11.83 -4.72
CA ALA A 62 3.82 -11.45 -5.47
C ALA A 62 2.52 -11.59 -4.66
N THR A 63 2.46 -12.54 -3.72
CA THR A 63 1.28 -12.68 -2.85
C THR A 63 1.27 -11.58 -1.79
N LEU A 64 2.42 -11.29 -1.19
CA LEU A 64 2.55 -10.22 -0.20
C LEU A 64 2.28 -8.84 -0.81
N GLU A 65 2.69 -8.59 -2.06
CA GLU A 65 2.38 -7.36 -2.79
C GLU A 65 0.86 -7.12 -2.89
N ILE A 66 0.09 -8.14 -3.30
CA ILE A 66 -1.38 -8.07 -3.35
C ILE A 66 -1.98 -7.77 -1.97
N LEU A 67 -1.45 -8.42 -0.93
CA LEU A 67 -1.94 -8.22 0.44
C LEU A 67 -1.62 -6.81 0.96
N ILE A 68 -0.44 -6.27 0.62
CA ILE A 68 -0.03 -4.92 1.00
C ILE A 68 -0.94 -3.89 0.33
N GLU A 69 -1.21 -4.04 -0.97
CA GLU A 69 -2.11 -3.15 -1.71
C GLU A 69 -3.52 -3.14 -1.08
N ALA A 70 -4.12 -4.32 -0.89
CA ALA A 70 -5.46 -4.45 -0.31
C ALA A 70 -5.53 -3.93 1.13
N ALA A 71 -4.51 -4.22 1.95
CA ALA A 71 -4.46 -3.75 3.32
C ALA A 71 -4.25 -2.23 3.39
N SER A 72 -3.42 -1.67 2.52
CA SER A 72 -3.15 -0.23 2.44
C SER A 72 -4.40 0.55 2.08
N ALA A 73 -5.12 0.11 1.04
CA ALA A 73 -6.40 0.71 0.65
C ALA A 73 -7.42 0.67 1.82
N THR A 74 -7.52 -0.48 2.50
CA THR A 74 -8.42 -0.64 3.65
C THR A 74 -8.07 0.31 4.79
N VAL A 75 -6.79 0.42 5.15
CA VAL A 75 -6.34 1.32 6.23
C VAL A 75 -6.56 2.78 5.86
N ARG A 76 -6.30 3.18 4.61
CA ARG A 76 -6.58 4.53 4.11
C ARG A 76 -8.07 4.88 4.20
N ALA A 77 -8.97 3.95 3.88
CA ALA A 77 -10.41 4.15 4.02
C ALA A 77 -10.84 4.46 5.47
N TYR A 78 -10.17 3.87 6.46
CA TYR A 78 -10.40 4.21 7.88
C TYR A 78 -9.67 5.49 8.33
N ALA A 79 -8.58 5.85 7.67
CA ALA A 79 -7.73 6.99 7.99
C ALA A 79 -8.16 8.27 7.23
N ALA A 80 -9.46 8.56 7.14
CA ALA A 80 -10.01 9.67 6.36
C ALA A 80 -9.50 11.08 6.77
N THR A 81 -8.87 11.20 7.96
CA THR A 81 -8.28 12.46 8.45
C THR A 81 -6.79 12.58 8.14
N TRP A 82 -6.16 11.55 7.59
CA TRP A 82 -4.77 11.61 7.14
C TRP A 82 -4.74 12.12 5.70
N ASP A 83 -3.91 13.11 5.43
CA ASP A 83 -3.76 13.76 4.12
C ASP A 83 -3.02 12.88 3.09
N GLY A 84 -2.56 11.69 3.50
CA GLY A 84 -1.86 10.75 2.64
C GLY A 84 -0.42 11.18 2.32
N ILE A 85 0.06 12.24 2.97
CA ILE A 85 1.41 12.78 2.76
C ILE A 85 2.36 12.14 3.77
N ASP A 86 3.57 11.87 3.30
CA ASP A 86 4.64 11.30 4.11
C ASP A 86 5.17 12.22 5.22
N PRO A 87 5.71 11.65 6.30
CA PRO A 87 5.90 10.22 6.52
C PRO A 87 4.62 9.49 6.97
N VAL A 88 4.40 8.27 6.45
CA VAL A 88 3.32 7.38 6.95
C VAL A 88 3.43 7.20 8.47
N PRO A 89 2.40 7.56 9.25
CA PRO A 89 2.40 7.39 10.70
C PRO A 89 2.56 5.92 11.12
N ALA A 90 3.37 5.66 12.15
CA ALA A 90 3.68 4.30 12.63
C ALA A 90 2.43 3.47 12.99
N ARG A 91 1.34 4.11 13.45
CA ARG A 91 0.07 3.43 13.74
C ARG A 91 -0.61 2.90 12.47
N LEU A 92 -0.52 3.64 11.37
CA LEU A 92 -1.04 3.19 10.08
C LEU A 92 -0.19 2.03 9.54
N LYS A 93 1.14 2.13 9.64
CA LYS A 93 2.05 1.02 9.31
C LYS A 93 1.71 -0.25 10.09
N LEU A 94 1.54 -0.14 11.41
CA LEU A 94 1.17 -1.28 12.26
C LEU A 94 -0.19 -1.88 11.88
N ALA A 95 -1.19 -1.05 11.62
CA ALA A 95 -2.51 -1.51 11.20
C ALA A 95 -2.44 -2.28 9.87
N THR A 96 -1.66 -1.78 8.90
CA THR A 96 -1.44 -2.45 7.61
C THR A 96 -0.74 -3.80 7.81
N LEU A 97 0.36 -3.84 8.56
CA LEU A 97 1.11 -5.09 8.82
C LEU A 97 0.26 -6.14 9.53
N ALA A 98 -0.52 -5.73 10.54
CA ALA A 98 -1.42 -6.63 11.24
C ALA A 98 -2.49 -7.22 10.30
N LEU A 99 -2.98 -6.41 9.36
CA LEU A 99 -3.98 -6.85 8.40
C LEU A 99 -3.39 -7.78 7.33
N VAL A 100 -2.18 -7.48 6.84
CA VAL A 100 -1.43 -8.37 5.94
C VAL A 100 -1.22 -9.73 6.59
N ALA A 101 -0.72 -9.77 7.84
CA ALA A 101 -0.50 -11.02 8.56
C ALA A 101 -1.81 -11.80 8.77
N ALA A 102 -2.90 -11.12 9.13
CA ALA A 102 -4.20 -11.77 9.30
C ALA A 102 -4.69 -12.43 7.99
N HIS A 103 -4.57 -11.73 6.85
CA HIS A 103 -4.92 -12.30 5.54
C HIS A 103 -3.96 -13.41 5.09
N TYR A 104 -2.68 -13.28 5.44
CA TYR A 104 -1.67 -14.28 5.15
C TYR A 104 -1.89 -15.56 5.97
N ASP A 105 -2.27 -15.48 7.24
CA ASP A 105 -2.42 -16.65 8.12
C ASP A 105 -3.81 -17.32 8.00
N LEU A 106 -4.90 -16.55 7.90
CA LEU A 106 -6.28 -17.06 7.95
C LEU A 106 -6.85 -17.48 6.59
N ARG A 107 -5.99 -17.85 5.63
CA ARG A 107 -6.34 -18.12 4.22
C ARG A 107 -7.46 -19.15 4.02
N SER A 108 -7.67 -20.05 4.98
CA SER A 108 -8.63 -21.15 4.89
C SER A 108 -9.93 -20.94 5.66
N ASP A 109 -10.06 -19.88 6.46
CA ASP A 109 -11.24 -19.62 7.30
C ASP A 109 -11.69 -18.16 7.17
N ILE A 110 -12.10 -17.81 5.95
CA ILE A 110 -12.59 -16.47 5.64
C ILE A 110 -14.08 -16.44 5.93
N SER A 111 -14.47 -15.83 7.05
CA SER A 111 -15.89 -15.54 7.31
C SER A 111 -16.48 -14.59 6.26
N ASP A 112 -17.77 -14.73 5.95
CA ASP A 112 -18.48 -13.86 5.00
C ASP A 112 -18.37 -12.36 5.36
N VAL A 113 -18.25 -12.04 6.65
CA VAL A 113 -18.03 -10.67 7.15
C VAL A 113 -16.69 -10.10 6.69
N ASN A 114 -15.64 -10.94 6.62
CA ASN A 114 -14.34 -10.52 6.09
C ASN A 114 -14.39 -10.28 4.58
N LEU A 115 -15.12 -11.11 3.83
CA LEU A 115 -15.35 -10.89 2.40
C LEU A 115 -16.16 -9.61 2.17
N GLU A 116 -17.18 -9.36 2.98
CA GLU A 116 -17.99 -8.14 2.89
C GLU A 116 -17.14 -6.88 3.10
N ARG A 117 -16.22 -6.88 4.06
CA ARG A 117 -15.30 -5.75 4.27
C ARG A 117 -14.36 -5.52 3.07
N ILE A 118 -13.89 -6.59 2.42
CA ILE A 118 -13.01 -6.50 1.25
C ILE A 118 -13.77 -5.99 0.03
N LEU A 119 -15.01 -6.47 -0.17
CA LEU A 119 -15.81 -6.17 -1.35
C LEU A 119 -16.65 -4.90 -1.20
N ALA A 120 -16.79 -4.35 0.01
CA ALA A 120 -17.59 -3.16 0.30
C ALA A 120 -17.30 -1.97 -0.64
N PRO A 121 -16.05 -1.64 -0.99
CA PRO A 121 -15.76 -0.52 -1.90
C PRO A 121 -16.29 -0.73 -3.33
N TYR A 122 -16.48 -1.98 -3.76
CA TYR A 122 -16.85 -2.33 -5.13
C TYR A 122 -18.32 -2.75 -5.27
N ARG A 123 -19.09 -2.76 -4.18
CA ARG A 123 -20.51 -3.08 -4.24
C ARG A 123 -21.25 -1.90 -4.87
N GLU A 124 -21.91 -2.12 -6.00
CA GLU A 124 -22.83 -1.14 -6.59
C GLU A 124 -23.84 -0.71 -5.51
N HIS A 125 -23.71 0.53 -5.05
CA HIS A 125 -24.78 1.18 -4.34
C HIS A 125 -25.84 1.52 -5.39
N ASN A 126 -26.78 0.60 -5.62
CA ASN A 126 -28.02 0.94 -6.27
C ASN A 126 -28.73 1.98 -5.39
N VAL A 127 -28.55 3.25 -5.76
CA VAL A 127 -29.25 4.41 -5.19
C VAL A 127 -30.63 4.50 -5.81
#